data_AF-A0A355E2K8-F1
#
_entry.id   AF-A0A355E2K8-F1
#
_cell.length_a   1.000
_cell.length_b   1.000
_cell.length_c   1.000
_cell.angle_alpha   90.00
_cell.angle_beta   90.00
_cell.angle_gamma   90.00
#
_symmetry.space_group_name_H-M   'P 1'
#
loop_
_entity.id
_entity.type
_entity.pdbx_description
1 polymer ?
#
loop_
_entity_poly.entity_id
_entity_poly.type
_entity_poly.pdbx_seq_one_letter_code
_entity_poly.pdbx_strand_id
1 'polypeptide(L)'
;MVLLLLAMGQYERKMTSERVRRKIAWRAEQGLWNGAPVLGYDMGEKPKGILAVNPKEADIVKTMFQGYLETRSLRETALRLNRLGHRTRRFKSKTGRLHGGNKFSKNTVWQWLTNPAYIGKLRHNGAVLPAKHAPIIDQNMWDSVQVILKAEAPERHGRVVERKHNFLLEKLAHCGLCGSSMVPSYSKSKGERHFYYRCRAKYNGEKDCPLPVVRADELEALVIAEVRKMGNGPELAEALRRAQTIARTESKATQDKLKGKQSELSRLMSEERNVLSFIKSGG
;
A
#
# COMPACT_ATOMS: atom_id res chain seq x y z
N MET A 1 -34.62 -20.59 -24.42
CA MET A 1 -34.43 -21.37 -23.17
C MET A 1 -33.07 -21.14 -22.51
N VAL A 2 -31.93 -21.17 -23.23
CA VAL A 2 -30.58 -20.97 -22.66
C VAL A 2 -30.38 -19.59 -21.99
N LEU A 3 -30.89 -18.50 -22.58
CA LEU A 3 -30.79 -17.14 -22.00
C LEU A 3 -31.50 -17.01 -20.66
N LEU A 4 -32.63 -17.70 -20.47
CA LEU A 4 -33.38 -17.70 -19.21
C LEU A 4 -32.59 -18.41 -18.10
N LEU A 5 -31.96 -19.54 -18.41
CA LEU A 5 -31.09 -20.25 -17.45
C LEU A 5 -29.86 -19.42 -17.07
N LEU A 6 -29.26 -18.72 -18.02
CA LEU A 6 -28.15 -17.80 -17.75
C LEU A 6 -28.59 -16.63 -16.86
N ALA A 7 -29.76 -16.05 -17.12
CA ALA A 7 -30.34 -14.97 -16.33
C ALA A 7 -30.66 -15.43 -14.89
N MET A 8 -31.27 -16.61 -14.72
CA MET A 8 -31.53 -17.21 -13.40
C MET A 8 -30.23 -17.48 -12.65
N GLY A 9 -29.21 -18.05 -13.31
CA GLY A 9 -27.90 -18.27 -12.69
C GLY A 9 -27.15 -16.98 -12.33
N GLN A 10 -27.35 -15.87 -13.06
CA GLN A 10 -26.84 -14.55 -12.66
C GLN A 10 -27.61 -13.99 -11.46
N TYR A 11 -28.93 -14.14 -11.44
CA TYR A 11 -29.79 -13.72 -10.34
C TYR A 11 -29.46 -14.44 -9.04
N GLU A 12 -29.33 -15.77 -9.05
CA GLU A 12 -28.94 -16.57 -7.88
C GLU A 12 -27.56 -16.18 -7.34
N ARG A 13 -26.60 -15.89 -8.22
CA ARG A 13 -25.28 -15.40 -7.82
C ARG A 13 -25.37 -14.05 -7.11
N LYS A 14 -26.19 -13.12 -7.62
CA LYS A 14 -26.44 -11.82 -6.97
C LYS A 14 -27.09 -12.01 -5.60
N MET A 15 -28.16 -12.81 -5.50
CA MET A 15 -28.87 -13.07 -4.24
C MET A 15 -27.97 -13.76 -3.20
N THR A 16 -27.13 -14.70 -3.62
CA THR A 16 -26.16 -15.37 -2.75
C THR A 16 -25.12 -14.36 -2.23
N SER A 17 -24.59 -13.51 -3.11
CA SER A 17 -23.64 -12.46 -2.74
C SER A 17 -24.24 -11.50 -1.71
N GLU A 18 -25.48 -11.05 -1.92
CA GLU A 18 -26.18 -10.17 -0.98
C GLU A 18 -26.44 -10.83 0.38
N ARG A 19 -26.82 -12.10 0.39
CA ARG A 19 -27.01 -12.86 1.64
C ARG A 19 -25.70 -12.97 2.42
N VAL A 20 -24.60 -13.25 1.74
CA VAL A 20 -23.27 -13.31 2.35
C VAL A 20 -22.86 -11.94 2.91
N ARG A 21 -23.06 -10.86 2.15
CA ARG A 21 -22.78 -9.48 2.61
C ARG A 21 -23.59 -9.12 3.85
N ARG A 22 -24.90 -9.38 3.84
CA ARG A 22 -25.79 -9.17 5.00
C ARG A 22 -25.30 -9.94 6.23
N LYS A 23 -24.92 -11.21 6.06
CA LYS A 23 -24.37 -12.02 7.15
C LYS A 23 -23.06 -11.45 7.70
N ILE A 24 -22.16 -10.97 6.85
CA ILE A 24 -20.89 -10.36 7.27
C ILE A 24 -21.15 -9.04 8.03
N ALA A 25 -22.06 -8.19 7.53
CA ALA A 25 -22.45 -6.94 8.17
C ALA A 25 -23.05 -7.20 9.56
N TRP A 26 -24.04 -8.10 9.64
CA TRP A 26 -24.63 -8.51 10.92
C TRP A 26 -23.58 -9.03 11.89
N ARG A 27 -22.63 -9.87 11.44
CA ARG A 27 -21.53 -10.34 12.31
C ARG A 27 -20.65 -9.19 12.81
N ALA A 28 -20.35 -8.20 11.96
CA ALA A 28 -19.55 -7.04 12.34
C ALA A 28 -20.28 -6.15 13.37
N GLU A 29 -21.59 -5.95 13.21
CA GLU A 29 -22.46 -5.26 14.18
C GLU A 29 -22.50 -5.98 15.52
N GLN A 30 -22.47 -7.32 15.50
CA GLN A 30 -22.34 -8.15 16.71
C GLN A 30 -20.92 -8.15 17.31
N GLY A 31 -20.00 -7.34 16.79
CA GLY A 31 -18.62 -7.23 17.26
C GLY A 31 -17.75 -8.46 16.96
N LEU A 32 -18.16 -9.30 16.00
CA LEU A 32 -17.44 -10.53 15.63
C LEU A 32 -16.45 -10.25 14.50
N TRP A 33 -15.21 -10.71 14.70
CA TRP A 33 -14.13 -10.64 13.74
C TRP A 33 -14.45 -11.46 12.48
N ASN A 34 -14.38 -10.79 11.33
CA ASN A 34 -14.58 -11.39 10.00
C ASN A 34 -13.30 -11.38 9.15
N GLY A 35 -12.22 -10.77 9.65
CA GLY A 35 -10.99 -10.56 8.91
C GLY A 35 -10.03 -11.74 8.94
N ALA A 36 -8.91 -11.57 8.24
CA ALA A 36 -7.77 -12.47 8.37
C ALA A 36 -7.20 -12.45 9.79
N PRO A 37 -6.41 -13.46 10.19
CA PRO A 37 -5.75 -13.49 11.48
C PRO A 37 -4.80 -12.28 11.64
N VAL A 38 -4.86 -11.61 12.79
CA VAL A 38 -4.05 -10.42 13.13
C VAL A 38 -2.91 -10.83 14.05
N LEU A 39 -1.75 -10.16 14.00
CA LEU A 39 -0.69 -10.39 15.00
C LEU A 39 -1.24 -10.07 16.39
N GLY A 40 -0.88 -10.88 17.39
CA GLY A 40 -1.27 -10.65 18.79
C GLY A 40 -2.53 -11.39 19.20
N TYR A 41 -3.23 -11.99 18.25
CA TYR A 41 -4.54 -12.59 18.47
C TYR A 41 -4.67 -13.94 17.80
N ASP A 42 -5.09 -14.97 18.51
CA ASP A 42 -5.56 -16.21 17.92
C ASP A 42 -7.04 -16.14 17.53
N MET A 43 -7.41 -16.91 16.50
CA MET A 43 -8.80 -17.02 16.09
C MET A 43 -9.50 -17.88 17.13
N GLY A 44 -10.39 -17.28 17.92
CA GLY A 44 -11.10 -18.02 18.96
C GLY A 44 -11.95 -19.16 18.38
N GLU A 45 -11.89 -20.30 19.05
CA GLU A 45 -12.58 -21.53 18.63
C GLU A 45 -14.09 -21.44 18.91
N LYS A 46 -14.48 -20.91 20.08
CA LYS A 46 -15.87 -20.69 20.49
C LYS A 46 -15.98 -19.47 21.44
N PRO A 47 -16.86 -18.49 21.16
CA PRO A 47 -17.64 -18.29 19.95
C PRO A 47 -16.75 -17.91 18.74
N LYS A 48 -17.05 -18.47 17.56
CA LYS A 48 -16.30 -18.15 16.33
C LYS A 48 -16.37 -16.66 16.00
N GLY A 49 -15.19 -16.03 15.93
CA GLY A 49 -15.03 -14.62 15.60
C GLY A 49 -14.73 -13.72 16.80
N ILE A 50 -14.64 -14.27 18.01
CA ILE A 50 -13.99 -13.55 19.12
C ILE A 50 -12.50 -13.89 19.05
N LEU A 51 -11.66 -12.87 18.95
CA LEU A 51 -10.20 -13.05 18.97
C LEU A 51 -9.74 -13.30 20.40
N ALA A 52 -8.84 -14.27 20.59
CA ALA A 52 -8.20 -14.54 21.87
C ALA A 52 -6.81 -13.91 21.87
N VAL A 53 -6.41 -13.22 22.95
CA VAL A 53 -5.07 -12.62 23.03
C VAL A 53 -4.03 -13.75 23.08
N ASN A 54 -3.05 -13.70 22.19
CA ASN A 54 -1.88 -14.57 22.23
C ASN A 54 -0.76 -13.83 22.99
N PRO A 55 -0.36 -14.27 24.19
CA PRO A 55 0.60 -13.51 25.01
C PRO A 55 1.95 -13.28 24.32
N LYS A 56 2.45 -14.26 23.56
CA LYS A 56 3.75 -14.16 22.87
C LYS A 56 3.70 -13.15 21.73
N GLU A 57 2.64 -13.19 20.92
CA GLU A 57 2.50 -12.22 19.83
C GLU A 57 2.07 -10.83 20.33
N ALA A 58 1.31 -10.76 21.43
CA ALA A 58 0.90 -9.51 22.04
C ALA A 58 2.10 -8.70 22.56
N ASP A 59 3.13 -9.36 23.05
CA ASP A 59 4.40 -8.71 23.44
C ASP A 59 5.09 -8.02 22.24
N ILE A 60 5.07 -8.67 21.06
CA ILE A 60 5.57 -8.08 19.81
C ILE A 60 4.78 -6.82 19.45
N VAL A 61 3.45 -6.85 19.64
CA VAL A 61 2.58 -5.70 19.40
C VAL A 61 2.92 -4.57 20.35
N LYS A 62 3.05 -4.83 21.66
CA LYS A 62 3.44 -3.82 22.66
C LYS A 62 4.80 -3.20 22.33
N THR A 63 5.80 -4.04 22.02
CA THR A 63 7.13 -3.62 21.59
C THR A 63 7.08 -2.75 20.33
N MET A 64 6.19 -3.06 19.39
CA MET A 64 6.01 -2.25 18.18
C MET A 64 5.42 -0.87 18.49
N PHE A 65 4.38 -0.79 19.33
CA PHE A 65 3.77 0.49 19.71
C PHE A 65 4.76 1.36 20.50
N GLN A 66 5.42 0.79 21.51
CA GLN A 66 6.44 1.49 22.28
C GLN A 66 7.63 1.91 21.40
N GLY A 67 8.14 1.02 20.55
CA GLY A 67 9.23 1.33 19.64
C GLY A 67 8.88 2.45 18.66
N TYR A 68 7.62 2.59 18.27
CA TYR A 68 7.18 3.70 17.45
C TYR A 68 7.11 5.03 18.23
N LEU A 69 6.63 5.01 19.47
CA LEU A 69 6.65 6.20 20.34
C LEU A 69 8.07 6.73 20.55
N GLU A 70 9.05 5.83 20.71
CA GLU A 70 10.46 6.16 20.90
C GLU A 70 11.11 6.66 19.60
N THR A 71 10.93 5.95 18.49
CA THR A 71 11.65 6.25 17.24
C THR A 71 10.98 7.32 16.40
N ARG A 72 9.66 7.52 16.56
CA ARG A 72 8.78 8.33 15.68
C ARG A 72 8.92 8.03 14.19
N SER A 73 9.51 6.89 13.84
CA SER A 73 9.85 6.52 12.47
C SER A 73 9.42 5.08 12.21
N LEU A 74 8.45 4.92 11.31
CA LEU A 74 7.94 3.62 10.89
C LEU A 74 9.04 2.70 10.35
N ARG A 75 10.05 3.27 9.68
CA ARG A 75 11.18 2.51 9.13
C ARG A 75 12.10 2.02 10.24
N GLU A 76 12.47 2.89 11.17
CA GLU A 76 13.33 2.51 12.30
C GLU A 76 12.64 1.51 13.22
N THR A 77 11.34 1.69 13.49
CA THR A 77 10.53 0.70 14.22
C THR A 77 10.58 -0.67 13.53
N ALA A 78 10.40 -0.72 12.20
CA ALA A 78 10.48 -1.98 11.45
C ALA A 78 11.88 -2.62 11.54
N LEU A 79 12.95 -1.83 11.41
CA LEU A 79 14.33 -2.31 11.52
C LEU A 79 14.63 -2.83 12.93
N ARG A 80 14.15 -2.15 13.97
CA ARG A 80 14.29 -2.59 15.36
C ARG A 80 13.59 -3.92 15.60
N LEU A 81 12.33 -4.06 15.19
CA LEU A 81 11.60 -5.33 15.29
C LEU A 81 12.30 -6.48 14.57
N ASN A 82 12.86 -6.20 13.38
CA ASN A 82 13.61 -7.20 12.63
C ASN A 82 14.92 -7.61 13.31
N ARG A 83 15.63 -6.66 13.93
CA ARG A 83 16.86 -6.88 14.72
C ARG A 83 16.58 -7.74 15.95
N LEU A 84 15.44 -7.54 16.60
CA LEU A 84 14.95 -8.36 17.71
C LEU A 84 14.45 -9.76 17.27
N GLY A 85 14.55 -10.09 15.97
CA GLY A 85 14.16 -11.41 15.45
C GLY A 85 12.66 -11.57 15.20
N HIS A 86 11.83 -10.57 15.49
CA HIS A 86 10.39 -10.66 15.26
C HIS A 86 10.04 -10.73 13.76
N ARG A 87 8.98 -11.45 13.44
CA ARG A 87 8.46 -11.61 12.07
C ARG A 87 6.96 -11.43 12.04
N THR A 88 6.43 -11.19 10.84
CA THR A 88 4.98 -11.11 10.66
C THR A 88 4.30 -12.44 10.94
N ARG A 89 3.08 -12.41 11.48
CA ARG A 89 2.33 -13.62 11.86
C ARG A 89 2.19 -14.59 10.70
N ARG A 90 2.56 -15.86 10.92
CA ARG A 90 2.36 -16.94 9.95
C ARG A 90 0.97 -17.53 10.09
N PHE A 91 0.25 -17.69 8.98
CA PHE A 91 -1.01 -18.42 8.97
C PHE A 91 -1.29 -19.07 7.61
N LYS A 92 -2.11 -20.12 7.60
CA LYS A 92 -2.58 -20.79 6.39
C LYS A 92 -3.99 -20.31 6.07
N SER A 93 -4.23 -19.89 4.83
CA SER A 93 -5.57 -19.52 4.37
C SER A 93 -6.47 -20.77 4.26
N LYS A 94 -7.78 -20.56 4.11
CA LYS A 94 -8.72 -21.66 3.80
C LYS A 94 -8.39 -22.37 2.48
N THR A 95 -7.73 -21.68 1.55
CA THR A 95 -7.26 -22.23 0.26
C THR A 95 -5.90 -22.91 0.37
N GLY A 96 -5.34 -23.02 1.57
CA GLY A 96 -4.07 -23.71 1.83
C GLY A 96 -2.81 -22.87 1.59
N ARG A 97 -2.95 -21.62 1.15
CA ARG A 97 -1.81 -20.71 0.91
C ARG A 97 -1.20 -20.24 2.23
N LEU A 98 0.13 -20.27 2.32
CA LEU A 98 0.86 -19.73 3.46
C LEU A 98 1.01 -18.21 3.33
N HIS A 99 0.78 -17.52 4.44
CA HIS A 99 0.91 -16.08 4.58
C HIS A 99 1.81 -15.72 5.77
N GLY A 100 2.49 -14.58 5.67
CA GLY A 100 3.32 -14.03 6.74
C GLY A 100 4.68 -14.71 6.91
N GLY A 101 5.29 -14.55 8.07
CA GLY A 101 6.67 -14.99 8.33
C GLY A 101 7.75 -14.07 7.73
N ASN A 102 7.33 -12.95 7.15
CA ASN A 102 8.20 -11.98 6.51
C ASN A 102 8.81 -11.02 7.53
N LYS A 103 9.94 -10.39 7.15
CA LYS A 103 10.48 -9.21 7.85
C LYS A 103 9.44 -8.10 7.91
N PHE A 104 9.47 -7.32 8.98
CA PHE A 104 8.69 -6.09 9.10
C PHE A 104 9.17 -5.06 8.09
N SER A 105 8.23 -4.37 7.46
CA SER A 105 8.49 -3.22 6.61
C SER A 105 7.80 -1.99 7.18
N LYS A 106 8.18 -0.79 6.70
CA LYS A 106 7.48 0.47 7.01
C LYS A 106 5.95 0.34 6.85
N ASN A 107 5.50 -0.28 5.76
CA ASN A 107 4.07 -0.42 5.46
C ASN A 107 3.38 -1.41 6.39
N THR A 108 4.06 -2.50 6.76
CA THR A 108 3.53 -3.48 7.71
C THR A 108 3.34 -2.86 9.09
N VAL A 109 4.35 -2.11 9.57
CA VAL A 109 4.25 -1.39 10.85
C VAL A 109 3.10 -0.38 10.80
N TRP A 110 3.02 0.44 9.74
CA TRP A 110 1.90 1.38 9.58
C TRP A 110 0.53 0.70 9.58
N GLN A 111 0.40 -0.43 8.85
CA GLN A 111 -0.85 -1.19 8.79
C GLN A 111 -1.30 -1.66 10.17
N TRP A 112 -0.35 -2.01 11.05
CA TRP A 112 -0.67 -2.52 12.38
C TRP A 112 -0.87 -1.40 13.40
N LEU A 113 -0.07 -0.35 13.39
CA LEU A 113 -0.29 0.83 14.24
C LEU A 113 -1.62 1.54 13.94
N THR A 114 -2.22 1.33 12.77
CA THR A 114 -3.54 1.86 12.38
C THR A 114 -4.68 0.84 12.45
N ASN A 115 -4.42 -0.37 12.94
CA ASN A 115 -5.43 -1.41 13.06
C ASN A 115 -6.21 -1.29 14.39
N PRO A 116 -7.51 -0.93 14.36
CA PRO A 116 -8.31 -0.73 15.57
C PRO A 116 -8.55 -2.01 16.39
N ALA A 117 -8.17 -3.19 15.85
CA ALA A 117 -8.20 -4.44 16.61
C ALA A 117 -7.47 -4.33 17.95
N TYR A 118 -6.35 -3.61 18.01
CA TYR A 118 -5.54 -3.53 19.22
C TYR A 118 -6.19 -2.77 20.38
N ILE A 119 -7.25 -1.99 20.10
CA ILE A 119 -8.08 -1.28 21.09
C ILE A 119 -9.49 -1.89 21.22
N GLY A 120 -9.67 -3.17 20.87
CA GLY A 120 -10.95 -3.85 21.03
C GLY A 120 -12.04 -3.39 20.05
N LYS A 121 -11.65 -2.91 18.87
CA LYS A 121 -12.57 -2.44 17.82
C LYS A 121 -12.32 -3.18 16.50
N LEU A 122 -13.26 -3.14 15.57
CA LEU A 122 -13.11 -3.72 14.23
C LEU A 122 -13.52 -2.72 13.16
N ARG A 123 -13.01 -2.89 11.93
CA ARG A 123 -13.38 -2.06 10.79
C ARG A 123 -14.29 -2.83 9.83
N HIS A 124 -15.42 -2.24 9.48
CA HIS A 124 -16.36 -2.78 8.49
C HIS A 124 -16.91 -1.64 7.62
N ASN A 125 -16.77 -1.75 6.30
CA ASN A 125 -17.24 -0.74 5.32
C ASN A 125 -16.86 0.71 5.67
N GLY A 126 -15.63 0.93 6.17
CA GLY A 126 -15.14 2.25 6.56
C GLY A 126 -15.52 2.68 7.99
N ALA A 127 -16.56 2.08 8.58
CA ALA A 127 -16.93 2.32 9.98
C ALA A 127 -16.03 1.53 10.95
N VAL A 128 -15.80 2.10 12.13
CA VAL A 128 -15.13 1.45 13.25
C VAL A 128 -16.18 1.09 14.30
N LEU A 129 -16.34 -0.20 14.56
CA LEU A 129 -17.36 -0.75 15.46
C LEU A 129 -16.70 -1.36 16.71
N PRO A 130 -17.37 -1.37 17.88
CA PRO A 130 -16.92 -2.14 19.03
C PRO A 130 -16.78 -3.63 18.69
N ALA A 131 -15.70 -4.25 19.14
CA ALA A 131 -15.47 -5.68 18.97
C ALA A 131 -15.53 -6.39 20.33
N LYS A 132 -15.80 -7.70 20.31
CA LYS A 132 -15.94 -8.51 21.53
C LYS A 132 -14.61 -9.02 22.10
N HIS A 133 -13.49 -8.81 21.42
CA HIS A 133 -12.19 -9.27 21.88
C HIS A 133 -11.51 -8.23 22.79
N ALA A 134 -10.66 -8.72 23.69
CA ALA A 134 -9.92 -7.86 24.61
C ALA A 134 -8.87 -7.00 23.87
N PRO A 135 -8.70 -5.72 24.24
CA PRO A 135 -7.63 -4.89 23.71
C PRO A 135 -6.25 -5.40 24.15
N ILE A 136 -5.23 -5.20 23.31
CA ILE A 136 -3.82 -5.45 23.67
C ILE A 136 -3.14 -4.14 24.13
N ILE A 137 -3.59 -3.02 23.56
CA ILE A 137 -3.06 -1.68 23.79
C ILE A 137 -4.16 -0.83 24.43
N ASP A 138 -3.81 -0.03 25.43
CA ASP A 138 -4.75 0.91 26.04
C ASP A 138 -5.05 2.11 25.12
N GLN A 139 -6.12 2.82 25.43
CA GLN A 139 -6.58 3.94 24.61
C GLN A 139 -5.56 5.10 24.59
N ASN A 140 -4.84 5.34 25.68
CA ASN A 140 -3.90 6.47 25.80
C ASN A 140 -2.66 6.25 24.92
N MET A 141 -2.09 5.05 24.93
CA MET A 141 -0.98 4.66 24.07
C MET A 141 -1.40 4.69 22.60
N TRP A 142 -2.60 4.20 22.28
CA TRP A 142 -3.15 4.27 20.95
C TRP A 142 -3.27 5.72 20.45
N ASP A 143 -3.89 6.59 21.26
CA ASP A 143 -4.11 8.00 20.90
C ASP A 143 -2.77 8.73 20.70
N SER A 144 -1.80 8.49 21.59
CA SER A 144 -0.43 9.03 21.45
C SER A 144 0.21 8.63 20.12
N VAL A 145 0.09 7.37 19.72
CA VAL A 145 0.58 6.88 18.43
C VAL A 145 -0.17 7.53 17.26
N GLN A 146 -1.50 7.66 17.33
CA GLN A 146 -2.29 8.26 16.24
C GLN A 146 -1.94 9.75 16.05
N VAL A 147 -1.70 10.48 17.14
CA VAL A 147 -1.25 11.89 17.08
C VAL A 147 0.07 12.01 16.32
N ILE A 148 1.06 11.19 16.69
CA ILE A 148 2.37 11.19 15.99
C ILE A 148 2.21 10.76 14.54
N LEU A 149 1.43 9.71 14.25
CA LEU A 149 1.17 9.26 12.88
C LEU A 149 0.54 10.35 12.01
N LYS A 150 -0.35 11.17 12.59
CA LYS A 150 -1.01 12.28 11.88
C LYS A 150 -0.06 13.45 11.67
N ALA A 151 0.76 13.78 12.66
CA ALA A 151 1.77 14.85 12.56
C ALA A 151 2.88 14.49 11.55
N GLU A 152 3.33 13.24 11.55
CA GLU A 152 4.36 12.71 10.65
C GLU A 152 3.78 12.24 9.30
N ALA A 153 2.45 12.31 9.12
CA ALA A 153 1.85 12.02 7.83
C ALA A 153 2.37 13.06 6.84
N PRO A 154 3.03 12.64 5.74
CA PRO A 154 3.45 13.60 4.73
C PRO A 154 2.20 14.35 4.29
N GLU A 155 2.25 15.69 4.30
CA GLU A 155 1.18 16.52 3.76
C GLU A 155 0.84 15.98 2.37
N ARG A 156 -0.26 15.25 2.27
CA ARG A 156 -0.80 14.80 1.00
C ARG A 156 -1.48 15.99 0.35
N HIS A 157 -0.70 17.02 0.06
CA HIS A 157 -1.06 17.90 -1.03
C HIS A 157 -1.17 16.98 -2.23
N GLY A 158 -2.33 17.00 -2.88
CA GLY A 158 -2.55 16.45 -4.22
C GLY A 158 -1.70 17.16 -5.28
N ARG A 159 -0.45 17.48 -4.95
CA ARG A 159 0.60 17.74 -5.91
C ARG A 159 0.69 16.45 -6.72
N VAL A 160 0.09 16.50 -7.89
CA VAL A 160 0.81 16.10 -9.10
C VAL A 160 2.19 16.71 -8.92
N VAL A 161 3.12 15.92 -8.38
CA VAL A 161 4.52 16.31 -8.37
C VAL A 161 4.84 16.29 -9.84
N GLU A 162 4.74 17.44 -10.51
CA GLU A 162 5.47 17.66 -11.75
C GLU A 162 6.86 17.11 -11.48
N ARG A 163 7.17 16.00 -12.15
CA ARG A 163 8.50 15.41 -12.05
C ARG A 163 9.42 16.41 -12.70
N LYS A 164 9.93 17.35 -11.91
CA LYS A 164 10.87 18.40 -12.38
C LYS A 164 12.15 17.79 -12.98
N HIS A 165 12.39 16.50 -12.77
CA HIS A 165 13.50 15.77 -13.36
C HIS A 165 12.99 14.46 -13.97
N ASN A 166 13.26 14.29 -15.26
CA ASN A 166 12.96 13.08 -16.02
C ASN A 166 14.14 12.13 -15.90
N PHE A 167 13.99 11.11 -15.06
CA PHE A 167 14.99 10.06 -14.90
C PHE A 167 14.97 9.12 -16.11
N LEU A 168 15.94 9.25 -17.01
CA LEU A 168 15.97 8.55 -18.30
C LEU A 168 16.06 7.02 -18.13
N LEU A 169 16.74 6.58 -17.07
CA LEU A 169 16.98 5.17 -16.78
C LEU A 169 16.00 4.59 -15.76
N GLU A 170 14.92 5.31 -15.43
CA GLU A 170 13.88 4.77 -14.55
C GLU A 170 13.29 3.49 -15.14
N LYS A 171 13.24 2.41 -14.34
CA LYS A 171 12.85 1.04 -14.74
C LYS A 171 13.80 0.32 -15.70
N LEU A 172 14.88 0.96 -16.17
CA LEU A 172 15.89 0.33 -17.02
C LEU A 172 17.16 -0.01 -16.24
N ALA A 173 17.56 0.85 -15.29
CA ALA A 173 18.81 0.66 -14.56
C ALA A 173 18.73 -0.50 -13.54
N HIS A 174 19.75 -1.35 -13.58
CA HIS A 174 19.99 -2.43 -12.60
C HIS A 174 21.34 -2.24 -11.91
N CYS A 175 21.42 -2.64 -10.64
CA CYS A 175 22.65 -2.57 -9.88
C CYS A 175 23.64 -3.63 -10.38
N GLY A 176 24.81 -3.18 -10.87
CA GLY A 176 25.86 -4.08 -11.35
C GLY A 176 26.44 -5.03 -10.30
N LEU A 177 26.32 -4.71 -9.01
CA LEU A 177 26.86 -5.55 -7.92
C LEU A 177 25.90 -6.63 -7.43
N CYS A 178 24.58 -6.35 -7.38
CA CYS A 178 23.61 -7.27 -6.77
C CYS A 178 22.40 -7.62 -7.65
N GLY A 179 22.37 -7.12 -8.89
CA GLY A 179 21.34 -7.34 -9.91
C GLY A 179 20.00 -6.65 -9.65
N SER A 180 19.77 -6.12 -8.44
CA SER A 180 18.49 -5.49 -8.08
C SER A 180 18.26 -4.19 -8.85
N SER A 181 17.00 -3.88 -9.16
CA SER A 181 16.63 -2.63 -9.86
C SER A 181 17.13 -1.40 -9.11
N MET A 182 17.54 -0.38 -9.85
CA MET A 182 17.85 0.94 -9.31
C MET A 182 16.61 1.82 -9.34
N VAL A 183 16.41 2.61 -8.28
CA VAL A 183 15.27 3.50 -8.14
C VAL A 183 15.73 4.96 -8.11
N PRO A 184 15.03 5.87 -8.80
CA PRO A 184 15.33 7.28 -8.77
C PRO A 184 15.07 7.88 -7.38
N SER A 185 15.82 8.92 -7.06
CA SER A 185 15.74 9.63 -5.79
C SER A 185 16.31 11.02 -5.91
N TYR A 186 16.04 11.86 -4.92
CA TYR A 186 16.67 13.17 -4.82
C TYR A 186 16.96 13.53 -3.37
N SER A 187 17.95 14.38 -3.17
CA SER A 187 18.16 15.12 -1.94
C SER A 187 17.94 16.61 -2.21
N LYS A 188 17.67 17.39 -1.16
CA LYS A 188 17.67 18.85 -1.23
C LYS A 188 18.82 19.39 -0.40
N SER A 189 19.62 20.27 -0.99
CA SER A 189 20.70 20.98 -0.30
C SER A 189 20.68 22.44 -0.76
N LYS A 190 20.75 23.39 0.17
CA LYS A 190 20.74 24.84 -0.12
C LYS A 190 19.62 25.30 -1.08
N GLY A 191 18.44 24.67 -0.98
CA GLY A 191 17.29 24.96 -1.86
C GLY A 191 17.31 24.25 -3.22
N GLU A 192 18.44 23.68 -3.62
CA GLU A 192 18.60 22.93 -4.87
C GLU A 192 18.31 21.44 -4.69
N ARG A 193 17.87 20.80 -5.78
CA ARG A 193 17.63 19.35 -5.82
C ARG A 193 18.79 18.66 -6.52
N HIS A 194 19.36 17.66 -5.86
CA HIS A 194 20.33 16.77 -6.49
C HIS A 194 19.67 15.42 -6.72
N PHE A 195 19.86 14.85 -7.91
CA PHE A 195 19.16 13.66 -8.38
C PHE A 195 20.10 12.45 -8.44
N TYR A 196 19.60 11.28 -8.04
CA TYR A 196 20.41 10.08 -7.90
C TYR A 196 19.64 8.80 -8.22
N TYR A 197 20.35 7.76 -8.65
CA TYR A 197 19.90 6.38 -8.69
C TYR A 197 20.43 5.59 -7.49
N ARG A 198 19.55 4.84 -6.82
CA ARG A 198 19.88 4.03 -5.63
C ARG A 198 19.54 2.58 -5.87
N CYS A 199 20.38 1.66 -5.39
CA CYS A 199 20.03 0.24 -5.36
C CYS A 199 18.79 0.03 -4.47
N ARG A 200 17.70 -0.51 -5.03
CA ARG A 200 16.44 -0.73 -4.31
C ARG A 200 16.60 -1.69 -3.14
N ALA A 201 17.30 -2.80 -3.34
CA ALA A 201 17.48 -3.81 -2.30
C ALA A 201 18.29 -3.28 -1.11
N LYS A 202 19.34 -2.48 -1.37
CA LYS A 202 20.07 -1.74 -0.33
C LYS A 202 19.15 -0.77 0.40
N TYR A 203 18.45 0.06 -0.37
CA TYR A 203 17.59 1.10 0.20
C TYR A 203 16.44 0.53 1.02
N ASN A 204 15.93 -0.65 0.67
CA ASN A 204 14.89 -1.35 1.42
C ASN A 204 15.42 -2.21 2.58
N GLY A 205 16.73 -2.37 2.74
CA GLY A 205 17.32 -3.27 3.73
C GLY A 205 17.11 -4.76 3.41
N GLU A 206 16.87 -5.08 2.14
CA GLU A 206 16.68 -6.44 1.63
C GLU A 206 18.01 -7.16 1.40
N LYS A 207 19.03 -6.42 0.93
CA LYS A 207 20.40 -6.91 0.71
C LYS A 207 21.41 -5.90 1.27
N ASP A 208 22.53 -6.39 1.79
CA ASP A 208 23.68 -5.57 2.13
C ASP A 208 24.54 -5.36 0.88
N CYS A 209 24.17 -4.37 0.08
CA CYS A 209 24.86 -4.06 -1.18
C CYS A 209 25.79 -2.85 -0.98
N PRO A 210 27.10 -2.96 -1.30
CA PRO A 210 28.05 -1.89 -1.04
C PRO A 210 27.92 -0.74 -2.05
N LEU A 211 27.11 -0.87 -3.12
CA LEU A 211 26.99 0.16 -4.16
C LEU A 211 26.65 1.53 -3.54
N PRO A 212 27.45 2.58 -3.80
CA PRO A 212 27.12 3.94 -3.38
C PRO A 212 25.88 4.46 -4.10
N VAL A 213 25.35 5.58 -3.60
CA VAL A 213 24.31 6.32 -4.32
C VAL A 213 24.95 6.96 -5.55
N VAL A 214 24.39 6.71 -6.73
CA VAL A 214 24.96 7.14 -8.01
C VAL A 214 24.26 8.42 -8.47
N ARG A 215 25.02 9.44 -8.86
CA ARG A 215 24.47 10.68 -9.41
C ARG A 215 23.75 10.43 -10.73
N ALA A 216 22.53 10.94 -10.84
CA ALA A 216 21.68 10.67 -12.00
C ALA A 216 22.24 11.32 -13.27
N ASP A 217 22.72 12.56 -13.17
CA ASP A 217 23.30 13.31 -14.28
C ASP A 217 24.58 12.65 -14.82
N GLU A 218 25.47 12.19 -13.95
CA GLU A 218 26.71 11.51 -14.36
C GLU A 218 26.40 10.17 -15.04
N LEU A 219 25.49 9.37 -14.47
CA LEU A 219 25.10 8.08 -15.04
C LEU A 219 24.37 8.24 -16.38
N GLU A 220 23.43 9.19 -16.45
CA GLU A 220 22.68 9.48 -17.67
C GLU A 220 23.57 10.05 -18.76
N ALA A 221 24.50 10.95 -18.44
CA ALA A 221 25.46 11.47 -19.40
C ALA A 221 26.31 10.36 -20.02
N LEU A 222 26.74 9.38 -19.21
CA LEU A 222 27.49 8.21 -19.69
C LEU A 222 26.64 7.36 -20.64
N VAL A 223 25.40 7.06 -20.27
CA VAL A 223 24.50 6.29 -21.16
C VAL A 223 24.21 7.05 -22.45
N ILE A 224 23.95 8.36 -22.38
CA ILE A 224 23.73 9.20 -23.56
C ILE A 224 24.97 9.18 -24.46
N ALA A 225 26.17 9.31 -23.90
CA ALA A 225 27.41 9.25 -24.65
C ALA A 225 27.56 7.89 -25.37
N GLU A 226 27.25 6.79 -24.69
CA GLU A 226 27.35 5.45 -25.28
C GLU A 226 26.32 5.24 -26.39
N VAL A 227 25.08 5.69 -26.19
CA VAL A 227 24.03 5.66 -27.23
C VAL A 227 24.44 6.52 -28.44
N ARG A 228 25.09 7.67 -28.22
CA ARG A 228 25.60 8.51 -29.32
C ARG A 228 26.69 7.83 -30.14
N LYS A 229 27.56 7.03 -29.51
CA LYS A 229 28.59 6.25 -30.22
C LYS A 229 28.01 5.19 -31.16
N MET A 230 26.85 4.64 -30.83
CA MET A 230 26.14 3.70 -31.71
C MET A 230 25.71 4.35 -33.04
N GLY A 231 25.71 5.69 -33.12
CA GLY A 231 25.42 6.44 -34.34
C GLY A 231 23.97 6.31 -34.82
N ASN A 232 23.66 6.89 -35.99
CA ASN A 232 22.34 6.77 -36.63
C ASN A 232 22.24 5.51 -37.49
N GLY A 233 22.69 4.37 -36.96
CA GLY A 233 22.54 3.08 -37.63
C GLY A 233 21.07 2.68 -37.80
N PRO A 234 20.75 1.79 -38.75
CA PRO A 234 19.39 1.31 -38.98
C PRO A 234 18.76 0.70 -37.71
N GLU A 235 19.56 0.08 -36.84
CA GLU A 235 19.11 -0.47 -35.56
C GLU A 235 18.61 0.61 -34.58
N LEU A 236 19.31 1.75 -34.46
CA LEU A 236 18.87 2.85 -33.61
C LEU A 236 17.61 3.51 -34.17
N ALA A 237 17.54 3.69 -35.49
CA ALA A 237 16.37 4.24 -36.16
C ALA A 237 15.12 3.36 -35.94
N GLU A 238 15.28 2.05 -36.01
CA GLU A 238 14.19 1.11 -35.76
C GLU A 238 13.80 1.06 -34.28
N ALA A 239 14.77 1.05 -33.36
CA ALA A 239 14.52 1.14 -31.92
C ALA A 239 13.74 2.43 -31.57
N LEU A 240 14.11 3.57 -32.16
CA LEU A 240 13.40 4.84 -31.99
C LEU A 240 11.97 4.79 -32.53
N ARG A 241 11.75 4.20 -33.71
CA ARG A 241 10.40 4.03 -34.27
C ARG A 241 9.51 3.15 -33.38
N ARG A 242 10.06 2.04 -32.87
CA ARG A 242 9.37 1.15 -31.92
C ARG A 242 9.04 1.90 -30.63
N ALA A 243 10.00 2.61 -30.05
CA ALA A 243 9.80 3.40 -28.84
C ALA A 243 8.73 4.50 -29.03
N GLN A 244 8.75 5.23 -30.15
CA GLN A 244 7.74 6.24 -30.49
C GLN A 244 6.34 5.63 -30.63
N THR A 245 6.25 4.43 -31.21
CA THR A 245 4.97 3.73 -31.40
C THR A 245 4.39 3.30 -30.05
N ILE A 246 5.21 2.70 -29.19
CA ILE A 246 4.84 2.32 -27.82
C ILE A 246 4.43 3.55 -27.01
N ALA A 247 5.22 4.63 -27.06
CA ALA A 247 4.90 5.87 -26.36
C ALA A 247 3.56 6.47 -26.80
N ARG A 248 3.25 6.44 -28.11
CA ARG A 248 1.96 6.92 -28.64
C ARG A 248 0.79 6.07 -28.17
N THR A 249 0.90 4.74 -28.19
CA THR A 249 -0.17 3.84 -27.74
C THR A 249 -0.40 3.93 -26.23
N GLU A 250 0.66 3.97 -25.42
CA GLU A 250 0.55 4.15 -23.97
C GLU A 250 -0.04 5.51 -23.59
N SER A 251 0.37 6.58 -24.27
CA SER A 251 -0.14 7.92 -24.03
C SER A 251 -1.64 8.01 -24.36
N LYS A 252 -2.08 7.45 -25.50
CA LYS A 252 -3.49 7.38 -25.88
C LYS A 252 -4.31 6.58 -24.85
N ALA A 253 -3.84 5.38 -24.47
CA ALA A 253 -4.51 4.56 -23.46
C ALA A 253 -4.62 5.25 -22.09
N THR A 254 -3.61 6.05 -21.72
CA THR A 254 -3.61 6.82 -20.47
C THR A 254 -4.60 7.99 -20.54
N GLN A 255 -4.65 8.71 -21.67
CA GLN A 255 -5.63 9.77 -21.89
C GLN A 255 -7.07 9.25 -21.87
N ASP A 256 -7.34 8.09 -22.48
CA ASP A 256 -8.67 7.48 -22.50
C ASP A 256 -9.12 7.08 -21.09
N LYS A 257 -8.21 6.50 -20.28
CA LYS A 257 -8.47 6.21 -18.86
C LYS A 257 -8.71 7.47 -18.04
N LEU A 258 -7.97 8.55 -18.31
CA LEU A 258 -8.15 9.82 -17.61
C LEU A 258 -9.53 10.43 -17.92
N LYS A 259 -9.94 10.44 -19.19
CA LYS A 259 -11.28 10.87 -19.60
C LYS A 259 -12.39 10.05 -18.92
N GLY A 260 -12.24 8.73 -18.87
CA GLY A 260 -13.19 7.85 -18.18
C GLY A 260 -13.30 8.14 -16.67
N LYS A 261 -12.18 8.42 -16.01
CA LYS A 261 -12.19 8.83 -14.59
C LYS A 261 -12.78 10.22 -14.37
N GLN A 262 -12.54 11.16 -15.28
CA GLN A 262 -13.12 12.50 -15.22
C GLN A 262 -14.64 12.46 -15.38
N SER A 263 -15.16 11.64 -16.30
CA SER A 263 -16.61 11.47 -16.47
C SER A 263 -17.27 10.79 -15.27
N GLU A 264 -16.62 9.78 -14.69
CA GLU A 264 -17.07 9.13 -13.46
C GLU A 264 -17.09 10.10 -12.27
N LEU A 265 -16.05 10.94 -12.14
CA LEU A 265 -15.97 11.97 -11.11
C LEU A 265 -17.06 13.03 -11.27
N SER A 266 -17.31 13.50 -12.50
CA SER A 266 -18.39 14.46 -12.75
C SER A 266 -19.76 13.88 -12.43
N ARG A 267 -19.98 12.58 -12.71
CA ARG A 267 -21.22 11.88 -12.35
C ARG A 267 -21.40 11.84 -10.83
N LEU A 268 -20.39 11.40 -10.10
CA LEU A 268 -20.43 11.34 -8.64
C LEU A 268 -20.62 12.72 -7.99
N MET A 269 -19.98 13.77 -8.50
CA MET A 269 -20.20 15.14 -8.01
C MET A 269 -21.62 15.64 -8.30
N SER A 270 -22.22 15.24 -9.42
CA SER A 270 -23.62 15.56 -9.71
C SER A 270 -24.57 14.81 -8.77
N GLU A 271 -24.30 13.53 -8.49
CA GLU A 271 -25.08 12.72 -7.54
C GLU A 271 -25.00 13.30 -6.13
N GLU A 272 -23.81 13.70 -5.68
CA GLU A 272 -23.61 14.37 -4.39
C GLU A 272 -24.38 15.70 -4.33
N ARG A 273 -24.32 16.51 -5.39
CA ARG A 273 -25.06 17.78 -5.46
C ARG A 273 -26.58 17.56 -5.39
N ASN A 274 -27.08 16.51 -6.05
CA ASN A 274 -28.51 16.15 -6.03
C ASN A 274 -28.97 15.67 -4.64
N VAL A 275 -28.14 14.90 -3.94
CA VAL A 275 -28.42 14.49 -2.56
C VAL A 275 -28.42 15.69 -1.61
N LEU A 276 -27.43 16.59 -1.75
CA LEU A 276 -27.38 17.81 -0.95
C LEU A 276 -28.56 18.76 -1.22
N SER A 277 -29.03 18.86 -2.47
CA SER A 277 -30.25 19.62 -2.78
C SER A 277 -31.49 18.98 -2.18
N PHE A 278 -31.60 17.65 -2.21
CA PHE A 278 -32.72 16.91 -1.62
C PHE A 278 -32.81 17.13 -0.10
N ILE A 279 -31.67 17.08 0.60
CA ILE A 279 -31.59 17.35 2.04
C ILE A 279 -31.96 18.82 2.35
N LYS A 280 -31.54 19.77 1.51
CA LYS A 280 -31.86 21.20 1.69
C LYS A 280 -33.32 21.54 1.39
N SER A 281 -33.99 20.80 0.51
CA SER A 281 -35.41 20.99 0.20
C SER A 281 -36.36 20.37 1.24
N GLY A 282 -35.85 19.82 2.34
CA GLY A 282 -36.67 19.35 3.45
C GLY A 282 -37.43 18.05 3.20
N GLY A 283 -36.79 17.09 2.50
CA GLY A 283 -37.25 15.70 2.50
C GLY A 283 -37.08 15.02 3.86
#